data_AF-T0LCG1-F1
#
_entry.id   AF-T0LCG1-F1
#
_cell.length_a   1.000
_cell.length_b   1.000
_cell.length_c   1.000
_cell.angle_alpha   90.00
_cell.angle_beta   90.00
_cell.angle_gamma   90.00
#
_symmetry.space_group_name_H-M   'P 1'
#
loop_
_entity.id
_entity.type
_entity.pdbx_description
1 polymer ?
#
loop_
_entity_poly.entity_id
_entity_poly.type
_entity_poly.pdbx_seq_one_letter_code
_entity_poly.pdbx_strand_id
1 'polypeptide(L)'
;MSNLYKLTTKCVTAVMQIMVEERKLISDNQMDTMRKVLGAKEQMLTNIMLNKANNFGLKTAWIDVKKAFDSVTHKYLIKCIERLGLPDWITKFMKLITSKWNLDIRSNNKDNFELKKFKEEYFKAMAFLLFSSFYV
;
A
#
# COMPACT_ATOMS: atom_id res chain seq x y z
N MET A 1 14.05 10.65 -10.28
CA MET A 1 13.62 9.24 -10.50
C MET A 1 13.50 9.00 -12.00
N SER A 2 13.99 7.86 -12.52
CA SER A 2 13.98 7.61 -13.97
C SER A 2 12.61 7.11 -14.46
N ASN A 3 12.27 7.38 -15.73
CA ASN A 3 11.06 6.83 -16.36
C ASN A 3 11.06 5.30 -16.38
N LEU A 4 12.25 4.70 -16.50
CA LEU A 4 12.44 3.25 -16.43
C LEU A 4 12.00 2.68 -15.08
N TYR A 5 12.28 3.36 -13.98
CA TYR A 5 11.82 2.96 -12.64
C TYR A 5 10.28 2.94 -12.56
N LYS A 6 9.61 3.99 -13.07
CA LYS A 6 8.14 4.05 -13.08
C LYS A 6 7.53 2.96 -13.96
N LEU A 7 8.12 2.71 -15.13
CA LEU A 7 7.64 1.67 -16.04
C LEU A 7 7.78 0.28 -15.43
N THR A 8 8.98 -0.05 -14.94
CA THR A 8 9.27 -1.36 -14.34
C THR A 8 8.40 -1.63 -13.11
N THR A 9 8.28 -0.66 -12.20
CA THR A 9 7.38 -0.80 -11.04
C THR A 9 5.92 -0.99 -11.45
N LYS A 10 5.43 -0.25 -12.46
CA LYS A 10 4.06 -0.44 -12.98
C LYS A 10 3.83 -1.84 -13.54
N CYS A 11 4.79 -2.39 -14.29
CA CYS A 11 4.71 -3.75 -14.81
C CYS A 11 4.65 -4.80 -13.68
N VAL A 12 5.52 -4.68 -12.67
CA VAL A 12 5.52 -5.63 -11.53
C VAL A 12 4.24 -5.52 -10.71
N THR A 13 3.74 -4.30 -10.47
CA THR A 13 2.46 -4.08 -9.80
C THR A 13 1.31 -4.76 -10.52
N ALA A 14 1.26 -4.70 -11.86
CA ALA A 14 0.21 -5.35 -12.64
C ALA A 14 0.20 -6.87 -12.45
N VAL A 15 1.38 -7.51 -12.43
CA VAL A 15 1.49 -8.97 -12.18
C VAL A 15 1.08 -9.32 -10.75
N MET A 16 1.52 -8.52 -9.76
CA MET A 16 1.12 -8.74 -8.38
C MET A 16 -0.37 -8.58 -8.15
N GLN A 17 -1.01 -7.59 -8.78
CA GLN A 17 -2.45 -7.38 -8.68
C GLN A 17 -3.22 -8.63 -9.10
N ILE A 18 -2.82 -9.27 -10.21
CA ILE A 18 -3.46 -10.51 -10.68
C ILE A 18 -3.33 -11.61 -9.64
N MET A 19 -2.12 -11.85 -9.11
CA MET A 19 -1.88 -12.91 -8.13
C MET A 19 -2.65 -12.70 -6.82
N VAL A 20 -2.75 -11.45 -6.38
CA VAL A 20 -3.46 -11.10 -5.14
C VAL A 20 -4.98 -11.27 -5.31
N GLU A 21 -5.53 -10.86 -6.47
CA GLU A 21 -6.94 -11.05 -6.80
C GLU A 21 -7.31 -12.53 -6.96
N GLU A 22 -6.51 -13.32 -7.70
CA GLU A 22 -6.75 -14.76 -7.92
C GLU A 22 -6.76 -15.55 -6.61
N ARG A 23 -5.88 -15.17 -5.68
CA ARG A 23 -5.75 -15.81 -4.36
C ARG A 23 -6.71 -15.23 -3.32
N LYS A 24 -7.54 -14.23 -3.68
CA LYS A 24 -8.47 -13.53 -2.78
C LYS A 24 -7.79 -13.07 -1.48
N LEU A 25 -6.58 -12.52 -1.58
CA LEU A 25 -5.82 -12.06 -0.41
C LEU A 25 -6.30 -10.70 0.09
N ILE A 26 -7.21 -10.06 -0.63
CA ILE A 26 -7.80 -8.77 -0.27
C ILE A 26 -9.21 -9.01 0.25
N SER A 27 -9.59 -8.28 1.29
CA SER A 27 -10.96 -8.27 1.81
C SER A 27 -11.94 -7.72 0.77
N ASP A 28 -13.09 -8.38 0.62
CA ASP A 28 -14.18 -7.94 -0.27
C ASP A 28 -14.71 -6.54 0.08
N ASN A 29 -14.49 -6.10 1.33
CA ASN A 29 -14.89 -4.76 1.79
C ASN A 29 -13.87 -3.66 1.44
N GLN A 30 -12.68 -4.02 0.95
CA GLN A 30 -11.72 -3.03 0.49
C GLN A 30 -12.14 -2.50 -0.87
N MET A 31 -12.40 -1.20 -0.93
CA MET A 31 -12.75 -0.52 -2.17
C MET A 31 -11.59 0.26 -2.79
N ASP A 32 -10.63 0.71 -1.96
CA ASP A 32 -9.48 1.45 -2.47
C ASP A 32 -8.47 0.53 -3.15
N THR A 33 -7.81 1.02 -4.20
CA THR A 33 -6.76 0.31 -4.94
C THR A 33 -7.20 -0.98 -5.67
N MET A 34 -8.49 -1.32 -5.61
CA MET A 34 -9.05 -2.47 -6.31
C MET A 34 -9.47 -2.13 -7.74
N ARG A 35 -9.29 -3.09 -8.66
CA ARG A 35 -9.76 -2.92 -10.04
C ARG A 35 -11.26 -3.14 -10.11
N LYS A 36 -11.94 -2.34 -10.93
CA LYS A 36 -13.39 -2.48 -11.21
C LYS A 36 -14.27 -2.35 -9.96
N VAL A 37 -13.79 -1.68 -8.90
CA VAL A 37 -14.56 -1.42 -7.70
C VAL A 37 -15.12 0.00 -7.74
N LEU A 38 -16.22 0.16 -7.00
CA LEU A 38 -16.92 1.42 -6.82
C LEU A 38 -16.07 2.38 -5.97
N GLY A 39 -16.17 3.68 -6.25
CA GLY A 39 -15.35 4.70 -5.61
C GLY A 39 -15.83 5.10 -4.21
N ALA A 40 -15.23 6.17 -3.70
CA ALA A 40 -15.55 6.70 -2.38
C ALA A 40 -17.02 7.12 -2.24
N LYS A 41 -17.66 7.58 -3.33
CA LYS A 41 -19.07 7.98 -3.33
C LYS A 41 -19.98 6.79 -3.07
N GLU A 42 -19.72 5.68 -3.73
CA GLU A 42 -20.49 4.46 -3.58
C GLU A 42 -20.24 3.78 -2.24
N GLN A 43 -19.02 3.88 -1.70
CA GLN A 43 -18.74 3.44 -0.34
C GLN A 43 -19.54 4.25 0.70
N MET A 44 -19.64 5.57 0.50
CA MET A 44 -20.48 6.43 1.34
C MET A 44 -21.96 6.04 1.26
N LEU A 45 -22.48 5.80 0.05
CA LEU A 45 -23.86 5.35 -0.14
C LEU A 45 -24.13 4.00 0.52
N THR A 46 -23.18 3.06 0.44
CA THR A 46 -23.25 1.75 1.10
C THR A 46 -23.37 1.92 2.61
N ASN A 47 -22.57 2.79 3.21
CA ASN A 47 -22.65 3.09 4.64
C ASN A 47 -24.01 3.69 5.04
N ILE A 48 -24.56 4.60 4.23
CA ILE A 48 -25.89 5.20 4.48
C ILE A 48 -26.98 4.13 4.43
N MET A 49 -26.98 3.27 3.40
CA MET A 49 -27.98 2.21 3.24
C MET A 49 -27.87 1.16 4.34
N LEU A 50 -26.65 0.77 4.72
CA LEU A 50 -26.40 -0.18 5.80
C LEU A 50 -26.94 0.34 7.13
N ASN A 51 -26.71 1.62 7.45
CA ASN A 51 -27.22 2.19 8.69
C ASN A 51 -28.75 2.32 8.67
N LYS A 52 -29.33 2.70 7.53
CA LYS A 52 -30.79 2.74 7.34
C LYS A 52 -31.44 1.37 7.54
N ALA A 53 -30.86 0.30 7.00
CA ALA A 53 -31.33 -1.08 7.17
C ALA A 53 -31.29 -1.56 8.63
N ASN A 54 -30.44 -0.94 9.45
CA ASN A 54 -30.29 -1.23 10.87
C ASN A 54 -30.98 -0.18 11.77
N ASN A 55 -32.00 0.52 11.26
CA ASN A 55 -32.76 1.55 11.99
C ASN A 55 -31.86 2.62 12.63
N PHE A 56 -30.76 2.97 11.98
CA PHE A 56 -29.76 3.91 12.47
C PHE A 56 -29.11 3.52 13.81
N GLY A 57 -29.14 2.23 14.17
CA GLY A 57 -28.58 1.70 15.41
C GLY A 57 -27.08 1.37 15.37
N LEU A 58 -26.43 1.48 14.21
CA LEU A 58 -25.00 1.17 14.08
C LEU A 58 -24.13 2.32 14.61
N LYS A 59 -23.10 1.96 15.36
CA LYS A 59 -22.05 2.89 15.80
C LYS A 59 -20.89 2.84 14.82
N THR A 60 -20.37 4.00 14.44
CA THR A 60 -19.27 4.12 13.49
C THR A 60 -18.05 4.73 14.17
N ALA A 61 -16.87 4.19 13.89
CA ALA A 61 -15.58 4.78 14.25
C ALA A 61 -14.78 5.07 13.00
N TRP A 62 -14.17 6.25 12.92
CA TRP A 62 -13.29 6.65 11.82
C TRP A 62 -11.85 6.47 12.27
N ILE A 63 -11.14 5.51 11.68
CA ILE A 63 -9.75 5.20 12.00
C ILE A 63 -8.89 5.72 10.86
N ASP A 64 -8.06 6.71 11.14
CA ASP A 64 -7.08 7.24 10.19
C ASP A 64 -5.66 7.03 10.70
N VAL A 65 -4.78 6.55 9.81
CA VAL A 65 -3.39 6.25 10.15
C VAL A 65 -2.51 7.42 9.72
N LYS A 66 -1.95 8.12 10.71
CA LYS A 66 -1.04 9.25 10.47
C LYS A 66 0.13 8.80 9.59
N LYS A 67 0.25 9.43 8.41
CA LYS A 67 1.36 9.22 7.48
C LYS A 67 1.58 7.73 7.21
N ALA A 68 0.51 7.02 6.82
CA ALA A 68 0.50 5.56 6.66
C ALA A 68 1.68 5.04 5.83
N PHE A 69 2.00 5.73 4.73
CA PHE A 69 3.15 5.34 3.91
C PHE A 69 4.43 5.40 4.72
N ASP A 70 4.61 6.41 5.57
CA ASP A 70 5.83 6.73 6.33
C ASP A 70 6.04 5.94 7.60
N SER A 71 4.95 5.58 8.23
CA SER A 71 4.94 4.83 9.48
C SER A 71 5.35 3.36 9.30
N VAL A 72 5.25 2.81 8.09
CA VAL A 72 5.61 1.41 7.81
C VAL A 72 7.12 1.18 7.71
N THR A 73 7.67 0.24 8.49
CA THR A 73 9.08 -0.14 8.39
C THR A 73 9.35 -1.08 7.21
N HIS A 74 10.52 -0.96 6.58
CA HIS A 74 10.93 -1.85 5.48
C HIS A 74 11.06 -3.31 5.92
N LYS A 75 11.52 -3.55 7.15
CA LYS A 75 11.61 -4.90 7.74
C LYS A 75 10.24 -5.56 7.83
N TYR A 76 9.23 -4.81 8.27
CA TYR A 76 7.86 -5.31 8.35
C TYR A 76 7.32 -5.64 6.95
N LEU A 77 7.46 -4.72 5.99
CA LEU A 77 7.00 -4.90 4.62
C LEU A 77 7.61 -6.13 3.94
N ILE A 78 8.93 -6.32 4.06
CA ILE A 78 9.62 -7.49 3.50
C ILE A 78 9.06 -8.78 4.10
N LYS A 79 8.86 -8.82 5.42
CA LYS A 79 8.28 -9.98 6.11
C LYS A 79 6.86 -10.28 5.64
N CYS A 80 6.06 -9.26 5.33
CA CYS A 80 4.74 -9.46 4.73
C CYS A 80 4.84 -10.08 3.33
N ILE A 81 5.73 -9.58 2.47
CA ILE A 81 5.94 -10.11 1.12
C ILE A 81 6.41 -11.56 1.14
N GLU A 82 7.33 -11.90 2.06
CA GLU A 82 7.81 -13.28 2.25
C GLU A 82 6.68 -14.24 2.67
N ARG A 83 5.71 -13.76 3.43
CA ARG A 83 4.54 -14.55 3.86
C ARG A 83 3.48 -14.71 2.78
N LEU A 84 3.44 -13.85 1.77
CA LEU A 84 2.45 -13.94 0.68
C LEU A 84 2.69 -15.13 -0.27
N GLY A 85 3.86 -15.77 -0.22
CA GLY A 85 4.20 -16.87 -1.13
C GLY A 85 4.20 -16.43 -2.60
N LEU A 86 4.68 -15.21 -2.88
CA LEU A 86 4.83 -14.70 -4.24
C LEU A 86 6.07 -15.32 -4.91
N PRO A 87 6.11 -15.39 -6.26
CA PRO A 87 7.29 -15.83 -6.98
C PRO A 87 8.57 -15.13 -6.53
N ASP A 88 9.66 -15.89 -6.42
CA ASP A 88 10.94 -15.41 -5.90
C ASP A 88 11.46 -14.15 -6.59
N TRP A 89 11.23 -14.03 -7.90
CA TRP A 89 11.68 -12.86 -8.66
C TRP A 89 10.99 -11.57 -8.20
N ILE A 90 9.71 -11.63 -7.79
CA ILE A 90 8.97 -10.49 -7.23
C ILE A 90 9.54 -10.14 -5.85
N THR A 91 9.74 -11.14 -5.00
CA THR A 91 10.30 -10.94 -3.65
C THR A 91 11.70 -10.35 -3.73
N LYS A 92 12.55 -10.83 -4.64
CA LYS A 92 13.90 -10.28 -4.91
C LYS A 92 13.83 -8.86 -5.44
N PHE A 93 12.93 -8.59 -6.39
CA PHE A 93 12.72 -7.24 -6.93
C PHE A 93 12.29 -6.24 -5.84
N MET A 94 11.37 -6.65 -4.97
CA MET A 94 10.90 -5.81 -3.87
C MET A 94 11.99 -5.51 -2.85
N LYS A 95 12.80 -6.51 -2.49
CA LYS A 95 13.97 -6.31 -1.63
C LYS A 95 14.97 -5.33 -2.26
N LEU A 96 15.26 -5.48 -3.56
CA LEU A 96 16.17 -4.61 -4.31
C LEU A 96 15.69 -3.17 -4.39
N ILE A 97 14.41 -2.94 -4.63
CA ILE A 97 13.85 -1.59 -4.69
C ILE A 97 13.85 -0.94 -3.30
N THR A 98 13.41 -1.69 -2.29
CA THR A 98 13.34 -1.20 -0.91
C THR A 98 14.73 -0.83 -0.37
N SER A 99 15.79 -1.55 -0.74
CA SER A 99 17.16 -1.22 -0.33
C SER A 99 17.71 0.06 -0.95
N LYS A 100 17.16 0.48 -2.10
CA LYS A 100 17.55 1.71 -2.81
C LYS A 100 16.79 2.95 -2.33
N TRP A 101 15.85 2.81 -1.41
CA TRP A 101 15.10 3.92 -0.82
C TRP A 101 15.87 4.62 0.31
N ASN A 102 17.12 5.01 0.03
CA ASN A 102 17.90 5.89 0.90
C ASN A 102 17.99 7.28 0.28
N LEU A 103 18.02 8.31 1.12
CA LEU A 103 18.04 9.72 0.73
C LEU A 103 19.42 10.28 1.05
N ASP A 104 20.17 10.70 0.03
CA ASP A 104 21.37 11.53 0.20
C ASP A 104 20.95 13.00 0.10
N ILE A 105 20.82 13.68 1.24
CA ILE A 105 20.68 15.15 1.27
C ILE A 105 22.09 15.70 1.40
N ARG A 106 22.53 16.34 0.32
CA ARG A 106 23.76 17.14 0.32
C ARG A 106 23.40 18.57 0.67
N SER A 107 23.81 19.01 1.85
CA SER A 107 23.80 20.43 2.22
C SER A 107 25.07 21.08 1.71
N ASN A 108 24.99 22.32 1.22
CA ASN A 108 26.13 23.05 0.66
C ASN A 108 27.15 23.54 1.73
N ASN A 109 26.85 23.27 3.01
CA ASN A 109 27.76 23.46 4.13
C ASN A 109 28.24 22.10 4.63
N LYS A 110 29.55 22.02 4.90
CA LYS A 110 30.43 20.85 5.10
C LYS A 110 30.08 19.85 6.22
N ASP A 111 28.84 19.76 6.67
CA ASP A 111 28.44 18.79 7.69
C ASP A 111 27.44 17.79 7.11
N ASN A 112 27.91 16.54 7.00
CA ASN A 112 27.09 15.39 6.62
C ASN A 112 26.07 15.14 7.74
N PHE A 113 24.85 15.65 7.59
CA PHE A 113 23.74 15.24 8.43
C PHE A 113 23.25 13.88 7.94
N GLU A 114 23.19 12.88 8.83
CA GLU A 114 22.44 11.64 8.60
C GLU A 114 20.93 11.93 8.59
N LEU A 115 20.21 11.32 7.64
CA LEU A 115 18.89 11.81 7.25
C LEU A 115 17.76 10.87 7.57
N LYS A 116 16.71 11.48 8.14
CA LYS A 116 15.38 10.90 8.27
C LYS A 116 14.81 10.55 6.90
N LYS A 117 14.36 9.30 6.78
CA LYS A 117 13.70 8.69 5.62
C LYS A 117 12.32 9.31 5.36
N PHE A 118 12.05 9.78 4.14
CA PHE A 118 10.68 9.84 3.55
C PHE A 118 10.83 9.68 2.01
N LYS A 119 10.28 8.69 1.27
CA LYS A 119 8.90 8.22 0.98
C LYS A 119 8.03 9.20 0.18
N GLU A 120 7.74 8.83 -1.09
CA GLU A 120 6.45 9.13 -1.71
C GLU A 120 6.14 8.40 -3.05
N GLU A 121 4.83 8.27 -3.25
CA GLU A 121 3.97 8.10 -4.45
C GLU A 121 3.75 6.75 -5.15
N TYR A 122 4.71 5.85 -5.31
CA TYR A 122 4.46 4.63 -6.10
C TYR A 122 4.00 3.42 -5.28
N PHE A 123 3.95 3.60 -3.96
CA PHE A 123 3.47 2.59 -3.00
C PHE A 123 1.95 2.52 -2.86
N LYS A 124 1.21 3.43 -3.51
CA LYS A 124 -0.25 3.51 -3.45
C LYS A 124 -0.92 2.18 -3.84
N ALA A 125 -0.36 1.45 -4.79
CA ALA A 125 -0.92 0.16 -5.20
C ALA A 125 -0.44 -1.03 -4.36
N MET A 126 0.79 -1.01 -3.83
CA MET A 126 1.47 -2.22 -3.37
C MET A 126 1.49 -2.40 -1.85
N ALA A 127 1.57 -1.29 -1.11
CA ALA A 127 1.30 -1.33 0.34
C ALA A 127 -0.17 -1.57 0.62
N PHE A 128 -1.08 -0.96 -0.13
CA PHE A 128 -2.50 -1.08 0.18
C PHE A 128 -3.02 -2.52 0.03
N LEU A 129 -2.53 -3.28 -0.95
CA LEU A 129 -2.80 -4.73 -1.07
C LEU A 129 -2.30 -5.57 0.12
N LEU A 130 -1.31 -5.07 0.87
CA LEU A 130 -0.67 -5.74 1.99
C LEU A 130 -1.21 -5.30 3.36
N PHE A 131 -1.73 -4.07 3.48
CA PHE A 131 -2.15 -3.48 4.76
C PHE A 131 -3.65 -3.60 5.06
N SER A 132 -4.46 -3.84 4.04
CA SER A 132 -5.92 -3.98 4.17
C SER A 132 -6.40 -5.39 4.52
N SER A 133 -5.54 -6.40 4.38
CA SER A 133 -5.86 -7.80 4.68
C SER A 133 -5.82 -8.13 6.19
N PHE A 134 -5.39 -7.16 7.03
CA PHE A 134 -5.15 -7.37 8.45
C PHE A 134 -6.00 -6.51 9.40
N TYR A 135 -6.98 -5.77 8.88
CA TYR A 135 -7.95 -5.07 9.71
C TYR A 135 -9.37 -5.54 9.37
N VAL A 136 -9.71 -6.68 9.96
CA VAL A 136 -11.07 -7.03 10.39
C VAL A 136 -11.09 -6.87 11.90
#